data_AF-A0A0N1IH06-F1
#
_entry.id   AF-A0A0N1IH06-F1
#
_cell.length_a   1.000
_cell.length_b   1.000
_cell.length_c   1.000
_cell.angle_alpha   90.00
_cell.angle_beta   90.00
_cell.angle_gamma   90.00
#
_symmetry.space_group_name_H-M   'P 1'
#
loop_
_entity.id
_entity.type
_entity.pdbx_description
1 polymer ?
#
loop_
_entity_poly.entity_id
_entity_poly.type
_entity_poly.pdbx_seq_one_letter_code
_entity_poly.pdbx_strand_id
1 'polypeptide(L)'
;MSSPPGMFIFLVPIKAIHVHPEYKPPMKYNDIAILELAADVDIDSSIRPACLWQKPDFGQNSIAYATGWGTTDPLMGNSSKIDDLQISSWLTYKTNH
;
A
#
# COMPACT_ATOMS: atom_id res chain seq x y z
N MET A 1 31.08 -2.52 -23.17
CA MET A 1 30.15 -3.08 -22.18
C MET A 1 29.64 -1.93 -21.31
N SER A 2 28.39 -1.52 -21.47
CA SER A 2 27.75 -0.43 -20.73
C SER A 2 27.04 -0.98 -19.50
N SER A 3 27.37 -0.48 -18.32
CA SER A 3 26.63 -0.73 -17.07
C SER A 3 25.13 -0.39 -17.25
N PRO A 4 24.20 -1.09 -16.58
CA PRO A 4 22.78 -0.74 -16.66
C PRO A 4 22.55 0.64 -16.03
N PRO A 5 21.68 1.50 -16.60
CA PRO A 5 21.34 2.78 -16.00
C PRO A 5 20.77 2.56 -14.61
N GLY A 6 21.40 3.24 -13.64
CA GLY A 6 21.18 3.05 -12.20
C GLY A 6 19.73 3.24 -11.80
N MET A 7 19.20 2.24 -11.12
CA MET A 7 18.05 2.36 -10.24
C MET A 7 18.40 3.36 -9.13
N PHE A 8 17.88 4.58 -9.23
CA PHE A 8 17.97 5.54 -8.14
C PHE A 8 17.06 5.05 -7.01
N ILE A 9 17.63 4.40 -5.99
CA ILE A 9 16.88 4.13 -4.76
C ILE A 9 16.74 5.46 -4.04
N PHE A 10 15.52 5.98 -4.01
CA PHE A 10 15.21 7.19 -3.26
C PHE A 10 14.93 6.82 -1.80
N LEU A 11 15.92 7.03 -0.93
CA LEU A 11 15.82 6.75 0.50
C LEU A 11 15.53 8.04 1.27
N VAL A 12 14.32 8.15 1.82
CA VAL A 12 13.93 9.28 2.68
C VAL A 12 13.67 8.76 4.09
N PRO A 13 14.35 9.31 5.11
CA PRO A 13 14.08 8.96 6.50
C PRO A 13 12.66 9.36 6.93
N ILE A 14 12.10 8.62 7.87
CA ILE A 14 10.85 8.99 8.53
C ILE A 14 11.17 9.96 9.67
N LYS A 15 10.51 11.13 9.68
CA LYS A 15 10.62 12.13 10.73
C LYS A 15 9.72 11.81 11.92
N ALA A 16 8.49 11.42 11.64
CA ALA A 16 7.50 11.11 12.68
C ALA A 16 6.49 10.07 12.20
N ILE A 17 5.94 9.33 13.16
CA ILE A 17 4.87 8.35 12.96
C ILE A 17 3.68 8.80 13.79
N HIS A 18 2.58 9.13 13.11
CA HIS A 18 1.35 9.61 13.72
C HIS A 18 0.30 8.50 13.65
N VAL A 19 0.20 7.71 14.72
CA VAL A 19 -0.78 6.62 14.84
C VAL A 19 -2.17 7.20 15.14
N HIS A 20 -3.22 6.60 14.58
CA HIS A 20 -4.59 7.02 14.90
C HIS A 20 -4.83 7.00 16.42
N PRO A 21 -5.34 8.08 17.04
CA PRO A 21 -5.40 8.22 18.50
C PRO A 21 -6.29 7.16 19.17
N GLU A 22 -7.25 6.61 18.42
CA GLU A 22 -8.16 5.57 18.91
C GLU A 22 -7.75 4.14 18.52
N TYR A 23 -6.60 3.95 17.86
CA TYR A 23 -6.10 2.60 17.58
C TYR A 23 -5.71 1.91 18.89
N LYS A 24 -6.26 0.71 19.12
CA LYS A 24 -6.03 -0.07 20.34
C LYS A 24 -5.85 -1.55 20.01
N PRO A 25 -4.62 -2.07 19.91
CA PRO A 25 -4.41 -3.49 19.67
C PRO A 25 -5.00 -4.34 20.82
N PRO A 26 -5.50 -5.56 20.55
CA PRO A 26 -5.44 -6.29 19.28
C PRO A 26 -6.60 -5.96 18.31
N MET A 27 -7.44 -4.97 18.63
CA MET A 27 -8.57 -4.61 17.77
C MET A 27 -8.07 -4.09 16.42
N LYS A 28 -8.81 -4.44 15.36
CA LYS A 28 -8.51 -4.03 13.97
C LYS A 28 -9.23 -2.74 13.56
N TYR A 29 -9.92 -2.09 14.49
CA TYR A 29 -10.55 -0.80 14.26
C TYR A 29 -9.50 0.31 14.27
N ASN A 30 -9.67 1.29 13.38
CA ASN A 30 -8.76 2.44 13.24
C ASN A 30 -7.30 2.03 12.98
N ASP A 31 -7.09 0.93 12.25
CA ASP A 31 -5.76 0.42 11.87
C ASP A 31 -5.16 1.28 10.74
N ILE A 32 -4.79 2.52 11.08
CA ILE A 32 -4.25 3.54 10.17
C ILE A 32 -3.21 4.42 10.89
N ALA A 33 -2.19 4.84 10.16
CA ALA A 33 -1.19 5.79 10.63
C ALA A 33 -0.71 6.68 9.46
N ILE A 34 -0.24 7.88 9.80
CA ILE A 34 0.42 8.80 8.86
C ILE A 34 1.93 8.79 9.14
N LEU A 35 2.73 8.60 8.09
CA LEU A 35 4.19 8.72 8.14
C LEU A 35 4.59 10.09 7.60
N GLU A 36 5.27 10.88 8.41
CA GLU A 36 5.84 12.16 8.01
C GLU A 36 7.28 11.95 7.55
N LEU A 37 7.59 12.36 6.32
CA LEU A 37 8.92 12.25 5.74
C LEU A 37 9.84 13.36 6.30
N ALA A 38 11.13 13.07 6.44
CA ALA A 38 12.13 14.04 6.92
C ALA A 38 12.52 15.09 5.87
N ALA A 39 12.23 14.82 4.60
CA ALA A 39 12.42 15.75 3.50
C ALA A 39 11.28 15.59 2.49
N ASP A 40 11.03 16.66 1.74
CA ASP A 40 10.08 16.63 0.63
C ASP A 40 10.58 15.73 -0.49
N VAL A 41 9.64 15.17 -1.25
CA VAL A 41 9.90 14.30 -2.40
C VAL A 41 9.38 14.96 -3.66
N ASP A 42 10.24 15.03 -4.67
CA ASP A 42 9.84 15.55 -5.98
C ASP A 42 8.92 14.56 -6.69
N ILE A 43 7.80 15.08 -7.20
CA ILE A 43 6.83 14.29 -7.98
C ILE A 43 7.35 14.12 -9.40
N ASP A 44 7.33 12.88 -9.89
CA ASP A 44 7.76 12.56 -11.25
C ASP A 44 6.85 11.50 -11.91
N SER A 45 7.34 10.84 -12.97
CA SER A 45 6.60 9.79 -13.65
C SER A 45 6.39 8.53 -12.80
N SER A 46 7.28 8.28 -11.84
CA SER A 46 7.35 7.09 -11.00
C SER A 46 6.82 7.33 -9.58
N ILE A 47 6.80 8.58 -9.12
CA ILE A 47 6.33 9.00 -7.79
C ILE A 47 5.12 9.92 -7.97
N ARG A 48 3.93 9.44 -7.59
CA ARG A 48 2.68 10.22 -7.63
C ARG A 48 1.83 9.95 -6.38
N PRO A 49 1.22 10.98 -5.77
CA PRO A 49 0.33 10.79 -4.64
C PRO A 49 -0.96 10.07 -5.07
N ALA A 50 -1.49 9.22 -4.19
CA ALA A 50 -2.82 8.64 -4.36
C ALA A 50 -3.90 9.68 -3.98
N CYS A 51 -5.05 9.62 -4.66
CA CYS A 51 -6.19 10.46 -4.30
C CYS A 51 -6.88 9.92 -3.05
N LEU A 52 -7.20 10.80 -2.10
CA LEU A 52 -8.01 10.44 -0.94
C LEU A 52 -9.50 10.49 -1.30
N TRP A 53 -10.21 9.42 -1.00
CA TRP A 53 -11.66 9.36 -1.18
C TRP A 53 -12.36 10.15 -0.06
N GLN A 54 -13.27 11.05 -0.44
CA GLN A 54 -13.95 11.96 0.50
C GLN A 54 -15.44 11.63 0.70
N LYS A 55 -15.96 10.61 0.03
CA LYS A 55 -17.37 10.21 0.14
C LYS A 55 -17.50 9.02 1.10
N PRO A 56 -18.64 8.88 1.78
CA PRO A 56 -18.85 7.79 2.72
C PRO A 56 -19.01 6.43 2.04
N ASP A 57 -19.37 6.39 0.76
CA ASP A 57 -19.61 5.16 0.00
C ASP A 57 -18.90 5.17 -1.36
N PHE A 58 -18.78 3.96 -1.94
CA PHE A 58 -18.19 3.74 -3.26
C PHE A 58 -19.25 3.58 -4.37
N GLY A 59 -20.54 3.77 -4.06
CA GLY A 59 -21.64 3.44 -4.98
C GLY A 59 -21.75 1.94 -5.28
N GLN A 60 -22.80 1.54 -6.01
CA GLN A 60 -22.95 0.15 -6.47
C GLN A 60 -22.05 -0.11 -7.69
N ASN A 61 -21.50 -1.32 -7.77
CA ASN A 61 -20.69 -1.83 -8.90
C ASN A 61 -19.33 -1.14 -9.12
N SER A 62 -18.69 -0.64 -8.07
CA SER A 62 -17.32 -0.11 -8.16
C SER A 62 -16.26 -1.21 -8.12
N ILE A 63 -15.25 -1.08 -8.98
CA ILE A 63 -14.09 -1.98 -9.03
C ILE A 63 -12.97 -1.37 -8.19
N ALA A 64 -12.37 -2.17 -7.31
CA ALA A 64 -11.19 -1.81 -6.54
C ALA A 64 -9.97 -2.62 -6.99
N TYR A 65 -8.81 -1.98 -7.01
CA TYR A 65 -7.52 -2.61 -7.31
C TYR A 65 -6.68 -2.67 -6.04
N ALA A 66 -6.06 -3.81 -5.77
CA ALA A 66 -5.08 -3.98 -4.70
C ALA A 66 -3.72 -4.31 -5.32
N THR A 67 -2.68 -3.61 -4.90
CA THR A 67 -1.31 -3.76 -5.43
C THR A 67 -0.31 -3.87 -4.28
N GLY A 68 0.78 -4.61 -4.48
CA GLY A 68 1.84 -4.78 -3.49
C GLY A 68 2.84 -5.87 -3.90
N TRP A 69 3.96 -5.97 -3.18
CA TRP A 69 5.02 -6.97 -3.42
C TRP A 69 4.84 -8.29 -2.66
N GLY A 70 3.66 -8.52 -2.07
CA GLY A 70 3.36 -9.77 -1.38
C GLY A 70 4.04 -9.96 0.00
N THR A 71 4.56 -8.89 0.62
CA THR A 71 5.10 -8.96 1.98
C THR A 71 3.96 -9.03 3.00
N THR A 72 3.61 -10.25 3.42
CA THR A 72 2.52 -10.49 4.39
C THR A 72 2.99 -10.73 5.82
N ASP A 73 4.30 -10.81 6.05
CA ASP A 73 4.88 -11.00 7.39
C ASP A 73 6.21 -10.23 7.53
N PRO A 74 6.35 -9.28 8.47
CA PRO A 74 7.61 -8.59 8.73
C PRO A 74 8.74 -9.53 9.18
N LEU A 75 8.40 -10.73 9.66
CA LEU A 75 9.35 -11.75 10.12
C LEU A 75 9.82 -12.67 8.99
N MET A 76 9.16 -12.67 7.83
CA MET A 76 9.62 -13.40 6.65
C MET A 76 10.52 -12.52 5.80
N GLY A 77 11.82 -12.61 6.08
CA GLY A 77 12.86 -12.00 5.27
C GLY A 77 12.80 -12.39 3.80
N ASN A 78 13.06 -11.40 2.95
CA ASN A 78 13.61 -11.51 1.60
C ASN A 78 12.99 -12.57 0.67
N SER A 79 11.81 -12.29 0.14
CA SER A 79 11.38 -12.83 -1.16
C SER A 79 10.89 -11.72 -2.08
N SER A 80 11.81 -11.13 -2.85
CA SER A 80 11.50 -10.22 -3.96
C SER A 80 10.93 -11.04 -5.12
N LYS A 81 9.64 -11.35 -5.09
CA LYS A 81 8.91 -11.79 -6.28
C LYS A 81 7.79 -10.80 -6.55
N ILE A 82 7.86 -10.14 -7.71
CA ILE A 82 6.70 -9.43 -8.26
C ILE A 82 5.77 -10.53 -8.77
N ASP A 83 4.86 -10.98 -7.93
CA ASP A 83 3.72 -11.77 -8.38
C ASP A 83 2.63 -10.78 -8.79
N ASP A 84 2.34 -10.77 -10.09
CA ASP A 84 1.10 -10.21 -10.61
C ASP A 84 -0.03 -11.00 -9.93
N LEU A 85 -0.73 -10.37 -8.98
CA LEU A 85 -1.89 -11.01 -8.35
C LEU A 85 -2.96 -11.18 -9.42
N GLN A 86 -2.91 -12.29 -10.14
CA GLN A 86 -4.09 -12.83 -10.80
C GLN A 86 -5.08 -13.15 -9.68
N ILE A 87 -5.99 -12.22 -9.42
CA ILE A 87 -7.22 -12.53 -8.70
C ILE A 87 -7.96 -13.50 -9.62
N SER A 88 -7.68 -14.79 -9.43
CA SER A 88 -8.42 -15.84 -10.10
C SER A 88 -9.90 -15.62 -9.84
N SER A 89 -10.67 -15.66 -10.92
CA SER A 89 -12.11 -15.46 -10.98
C SER A 89 -12.86 -16.60 -10.27
N TRP A 90 -12.70 -16.71 -8.95
CA TRP A 90 -13.43 -17.63 -8.08
C TRP A 90 -13.75 -16.97 -6.72
N LEU A 91 -14.18 -15.71 -6.74
CA LEU A 91 -15.11 -15.19 -5.75
C LEU A 91 -16.44 -14.88 -6.45
N THR A 92 -16.95 -15.88 -7.16
CA THR A 92 -18.36 -15.97 -7.49
C THR A 92 -19.11 -16.23 -6.19
N TYR A 93 -19.90 -15.25 -5.76
CA TYR A 93 -21.19 -15.45 -5.10
C TYR A 93 -21.27 -16.64 -4.12
N LYS A 94 -21.03 -16.39 -2.84
CA LYS A 94 -21.66 -17.14 -1.75
C LYS A 94 -22.38 -16.16 -0.84
N THR A 95 -23.59 -15.77 -1.26
CA THR A 95 -24.64 -15.47 -0.29
C THR A 95 -25.16 -16.81 0.23
N ASN A 96 -25.21 -16.94 1.56
CA ASN A 96 -25.88 -17.94 2.42
C ASN A 96 -25.00 -18.05 3.67
N HIS A 97 -25.39 -17.55 4.83
CA HIS A 97 -26.70 -17.46 5.47
C HIS A 97 -26.84 -16.16 6.25
#